data_AF-A0A496TQS6-F1
#
_entry.id   AF-A0A496TQS6-F1
#
_cell.length_a   1.000
_cell.length_b   1.000
_cell.length_c   1.000
_cell.angle_alpha   90.00
_cell.angle_beta   90.00
_cell.angle_gamma   90.00
#
_symmetry.space_group_name_H-M   'P 1'
#
loop_
_entity.id
_entity.type
_entity.pdbx_description
1 polymer ?
#
loop_
_entity_poly.entity_id
_entity_poly.type
_entity_poly.pdbx_seq_one_letter_code
_entity_poly.pdbx_strand_id
1 'polypeptide(L)'
;NDREFARRFVNNFMNKKPSGRKLVSFELRKRGISEQIIEEELDSFFSKIDEKELAYRALKKKLKSLTNFSINGRKKKVSDFLFRRGFSWEIIDEVIKDTILED
;
A
#
# COMPACT_ATOMS: atom_id res chain seq x y z
N ASN A 1 -25.28 0.54 -5.65
CA ASN A 1 -24.55 0.57 -6.94
C ASN A 1 -23.10 0.21 -6.68
N ASP A 2 -22.50 -0.63 -7.50
CA ASP A 2 -21.14 -1.16 -7.35
C ASP A 2 -20.07 -0.06 -7.28
N ARG A 3 -20.23 1.04 -8.04
CA ARG A 3 -19.29 2.17 -7.99
C ARG A 3 -19.27 2.83 -6.61
N GLU A 4 -20.44 3.06 -6.02
CA GLU A 4 -20.54 3.63 -4.66
C GLU A 4 -19.95 2.68 -3.62
N PHE A 5 -20.20 1.38 -3.76
CA PHE A 5 -19.60 0.36 -2.91
C PHE A 5 -18.07 0.36 -3.02
N ALA A 6 -17.53 0.34 -4.23
CA ALA A 6 -16.10 0.35 -4.49
C ALA A 6 -15.44 1.60 -3.89
N ARG A 7 -16.02 2.78 -4.11
CA ARG A 7 -15.54 4.04 -3.52
C ARG A 7 -15.48 3.99 -2.00
N ARG A 8 -16.57 3.56 -1.34
CA ARG A 8 -16.62 3.42 0.12
C ARG A 8 -15.62 2.39 0.62
N PHE A 9 -15.48 1.28 -0.11
CA PHE A 9 -14.53 0.23 0.21
C PHE A 9 -13.10 0.76 0.17
N VAL A 10 -12.66 1.42 -0.91
CA VAL A 10 -11.30 1.97 -1.05
C VAL A 10 -10.98 2.90 0.11
N ASN A 11 -11.85 3.88 0.40
CA ASN A 11 -11.62 4.85 1.47
C ASN A 11 -11.50 4.17 2.85
N ASN A 12 -12.42 3.25 3.17
CA ASN A 12 -12.39 2.53 4.44
C ASN A 12 -11.18 1.58 4.55
N PHE A 13 -10.82 0.93 3.45
CA PHE A 13 -9.71 0.00 3.39
C PHE A 13 -8.38 0.73 3.60
N MET A 14 -8.16 1.85 2.91
CA MET A 14 -6.93 2.65 3.02
C MET A 14 -6.74 3.26 4.41
N ASN A 15 -7.82 3.74 5.03
CA ASN A 15 -7.78 4.28 6.39
C ASN A 15 -7.39 3.22 7.44
N LYS A 16 -7.87 1.98 7.30
CA LYS A 16 -7.56 0.88 8.23
C LYS A 16 -6.22 0.21 7.92
N LYS A 17 -5.91 0.05 6.63
CA LYS A 17 -4.80 -0.72 6.12
C LYS A 17 -4.20 -0.01 4.89
N PRO A 18 -3.28 0.95 5.10
CA PRO A 18 -2.55 1.57 3.99
C PRO A 18 -1.92 0.47 3.12
N SER A 19 -2.27 0.51 1.85
CA SER A 19 -2.00 -0.55 0.88
C SER A 19 -1.80 0.07 -0.51
N GLY A 20 -1.06 -0.64 -1.35
CA GLY A 20 -0.88 -0.22 -2.73
C GLY A 20 -2.00 -0.70 -3.64
N ARG A 21 -1.98 -0.21 -4.88
CA ARG A 21 -3.02 -0.43 -5.90
C ARG A 21 -3.36 -1.91 -6.08
N LYS A 22 -2.35 -2.80 -6.09
CA LYS A 22 -2.52 -4.24 -6.39
C LYS A 22 -3.40 -4.94 -5.35
N LEU A 23 -3.20 -4.65 -4.06
CA LEU A 23 -3.97 -5.30 -3.00
C LEU A 23 -5.43 -4.82 -3.00
N VAL A 24 -5.66 -3.53 -3.21
CA VAL A 24 -7.03 -2.99 -3.21
C VAL A 24 -7.82 -3.50 -4.43
N SER A 25 -7.20 -3.54 -5.61
CA SER A 25 -7.79 -4.17 -6.80
C SER A 25 -8.14 -5.63 -6.56
N PHE A 26 -7.23 -6.41 -5.96
CA PHE A 26 -7.50 -7.82 -5.63
C PHE A 26 -8.71 -7.97 -4.68
N GLU A 27 -8.80 -7.14 -3.65
CA GLU A 27 -9.91 -7.19 -2.70
C GLU A 27 -11.26 -6.79 -3.32
N LEU A 28 -11.27 -5.82 -4.22
CA LEU A 28 -12.48 -5.44 -4.96
C LEU A 28 -12.92 -6.54 -5.93
N ARG A 29 -11.99 -7.15 -6.66
CA ARG A 29 -12.27 -8.29 -7.55
C ARG A 29 -12.86 -9.48 -6.81
N LYS A 30 -12.30 -9.81 -5.63
CA LYS A 30 -12.83 -10.87 -4.77
C LYS A 30 -14.28 -10.63 -4.34
N ARG A 31 -14.74 -9.37 -4.37
CA ARG A 31 -16.11 -8.95 -4.04
C ARG A 31 -17.02 -8.85 -5.27
N GLY A 32 -16.54 -9.24 -6.45
CA GLY A 32 -17.32 -9.26 -7.69
C GLY A 32 -17.41 -7.92 -8.41
N ILE A 33 -16.63 -6.91 -8.01
CA ILE A 33 -16.60 -5.62 -8.71
C ILE A 33 -15.85 -5.78 -10.03
N SER A 34 -16.41 -5.22 -11.11
CA SER A 34 -15.82 -5.30 -12.44
C SER A 34 -14.48 -4.54 -12.53
N GLU A 35 -13.56 -5.01 -13.37
CA GLU A 35 -12.24 -4.38 -13.52
C GLU A 35 -12.36 -2.90 -13.95
N GLN A 36 -13.34 -2.56 -14.81
CA GLN A 36 -13.60 -1.18 -15.19
C GLN A 36 -13.88 -0.27 -13.97
N ILE A 37 -14.78 -0.67 -13.07
CA ILE A 37 -15.11 0.12 -11.87
C ILE A 37 -13.89 0.21 -10.96
N ILE A 38 -13.12 -0.88 -10.86
CA ILE A 38 -11.90 -0.91 -10.04
C ILE A 38 -10.87 0.09 -10.55
N GLU A 39 -10.58 0.08 -11.85
CA GLU A 39 -9.62 1.00 -12.46
C GLU A 39 -10.04 2.46 -12.27
N GLU A 40 -11.29 2.78 -12.60
CA GLU A 40 -11.85 4.13 -12.43
C GLU A 40 -11.75 4.63 -10.98
N GLU A 41 -12.11 3.80 -10.00
CA GLU A 41 -12.07 4.20 -8.59
C GLU A 41 -10.65 4.28 -8.03
N LEU A 42 -9.75 3.38 -8.45
CA LEU A 42 -8.34 3.45 -8.04
C LEU A 42 -7.64 4.67 -8.66
N ASP A 43 -7.91 5.00 -9.92
CA ASP A 43 -7.37 6.20 -10.58
C ASP A 43 -7.90 7.48 -9.91
N SER A 44 -9.19 7.52 -9.61
CA SER A 44 -9.81 8.64 -8.87
C SER A 44 -9.25 8.81 -7.46
N PHE A 45 -8.86 7.71 -6.80
CA PHE A 45 -8.26 7.75 -5.47
C PHE A 45 -6.78 8.20 -5.52
N PHE A 46 -5.96 7.55 -6.35
CA PHE A 46 -4.52 7.81 -6.43
C PHE A 46 -4.17 9.11 -7.18
N SER A 47 -5.11 9.70 -7.92
CA SER A 47 -4.94 11.08 -8.42
C SER A 47 -4.96 12.14 -7.30
N LYS A 48 -5.46 11.78 -6.10
CA LYS A 48 -5.60 12.69 -4.95
C LYS A 48 -4.70 12.34 -3.78
N ILE A 49 -4.19 11.11 -3.76
CA ILE A 49 -3.39 10.56 -2.68
C ILE A 49 -2.12 9.99 -3.29
N ASP A 50 -0.98 10.45 -2.79
CA ASP A 50 0.31 9.86 -3.14
C ASP A 50 0.43 8.44 -2.56
N GLU A 51 0.58 7.45 -3.44
CA GLU A 51 0.79 6.05 -3.04
C GLU A 51 2.09 5.88 -2.23
N LYS A 52 3.11 6.70 -2.50
CA LYS A 52 4.38 6.72 -1.75
C LYS A 52 4.15 7.10 -0.29
N GLU A 53 3.30 8.08 -0.02
CA GLU A 53 2.94 8.50 1.35
C GLU A 53 2.22 7.37 2.13
N LEU A 54 1.36 6.60 1.45
CA LEU A 54 0.75 5.41 2.07
C LEU A 54 1.80 4.33 2.40
N ALA A 55 2.78 4.14 1.52
CA ALA A 55 3.88 3.21 1.74
C ALA A 55 4.76 3.65 2.92
N TYR A 56 5.10 4.93 3.06
CA TYR A 56 5.82 5.45 4.23
C TYR A 56 5.08 5.22 5.54
N ARG A 57 3.77 5.47 5.59
CA ARG A 57 2.96 5.22 6.79
C ARG A 57 3.00 3.74 7.18
N ALA A 58 2.87 2.85 6.21
CA ALA A 58 2.96 1.42 6.43
C ALA A 58 4.37 1.00 6.91
N LEU A 59 5.42 1.54 6.29
CA LEU A 59 6.82 1.30 6.60
C LEU A 59 7.17 1.76 8.03
N LYS A 60 6.85 3.00 8.41
CA LYS A 60 7.13 3.56 9.74
C LYS A 60 6.50 2.71 10.84
N LYS A 61 5.25 2.26 10.64
CA LYS A 61 4.58 1.37 11.58
C LYS A 61 5.27 0.01 11.68
N LYS A 62 5.79 -0.53 10.57
CA LYS A 62 6.48 -1.81 10.54
C LYS A 62 7.87 -1.73 11.18
N LEU A 63 8.62 -0.66 10.95
CA LEU A 63 9.96 -0.47 11.52
C LEU A 63 9.98 -0.48 13.04
N LYS A 64 8.93 0.07 13.69
CA LYS A 64 8.76 -0.01 15.15
C LYS A 64 8.80 -1.43 15.70
N SER A 65 8.44 -2.45 14.90
CA SER A 65 8.48 -3.86 15.30
C SER A 65 9.81 -4.55 14.96
N LEU A 66 10.79 -3.84 14.41
CA LEU A 66 12.01 -4.41 13.83
C LEU A 66 13.30 -3.82 14.42
N THR A 67 13.23 -3.20 15.60
CA THR A 67 14.38 -2.52 16.25
C THR A 67 15.56 -3.46 16.52
N ASN A 68 15.32 -4.75 16.73
CA ASN A 68 16.36 -5.74 17.07
C ASN A 68 16.98 -6.42 15.82
N PHE A 69 16.67 -5.94 14.62
CA PHE A 69 17.21 -6.52 13.38
C PHE A 69 18.32 -5.64 12.80
N SER A 70 19.31 -6.29 12.17
CA SER A 70 20.30 -5.59 11.36
C SER A 70 19.63 -4.77 10.25
N ILE A 71 20.33 -3.77 9.71
CA ILE A 71 19.84 -2.94 8.59
C ILE A 71 19.34 -3.81 7.43
N ASN A 72 20.13 -4.81 7.02
CA ASN A 72 19.75 -5.73 5.95
C ASN A 72 18.51 -6.58 6.33
N GLY A 73 18.42 -7.00 7.59
CA GLY A 73 17.24 -7.71 8.11
C GLY A 73 15.98 -6.83 8.13
N ARG A 74 16.11 -5.56 8.51
CA ARG A 74 15.04 -4.55 8.45
C ARG A 74 14.57 -4.34 7.02
N LYS A 75 15.49 -4.05 6.09
CA LYS A 75 15.21 -3.86 4.65
C LYS A 75 14.40 -5.04 4.09
N LYS A 76 14.91 -6.27 4.21
CA LYS A 76 14.22 -7.47 3.70
C LYS A 76 12.80 -7.61 4.27
N LYS A 77 12.65 -7.51 5.59
CA LYS A 77 11.34 -7.69 6.25
C LYS A 77 10.34 -6.59 5.91
N VAL A 78 10.80 -5.36 5.69
CA VAL A 78 9.96 -4.24 5.26
C VAL A 78 9.57 -4.40 3.79
N SER A 79 10.51 -4.74 2.90
CA SER A 79 10.22 -5.02 1.48
C SER A 79 9.14 -6.08 1.34
N ASP A 80 9.32 -7.23 2.01
CA ASP A 80 8.36 -8.33 1.98
C ASP A 80 6.98 -7.91 2.52
N PHE A 81 6.97 -7.08 3.57
CA PHE A 81 5.74 -6.57 4.16
C PHE A 81 4.99 -5.62 3.22
N LEU A 82 5.69 -4.67 2.60
CA LEU A 82 5.11 -3.71 1.67
C LEU A 82 4.66 -4.39 0.37
N PHE A 83 5.40 -5.38 -0.11
CA PHE A 83 5.01 -6.18 -1.26
C PHE A 83 3.68 -6.90 -1.01
N ARG A 84 3.52 -7.54 0.17
CA ARG A 84 2.22 -8.13 0.59
C ARG A 84 1.13 -7.09 0.84
N ARG A 85 1.48 -5.81 0.99
CA ARG A 85 0.53 -4.70 1.02
C ARG A 85 0.15 -4.19 -0.37
N GLY A 86 0.73 -4.76 -1.43
CA GLY A 86 0.35 -4.47 -2.81
C GLY A 86 1.02 -3.23 -3.40
N PHE A 87 2.07 -2.70 -2.76
CA PHE A 87 2.90 -1.64 -3.33
C PHE A 87 3.78 -2.21 -4.46
N SER A 88 4.09 -1.37 -5.45
CA SER A 88 5.02 -1.74 -6.52
C SER A 88 6.46 -1.80 -6.01
N TRP A 89 7.34 -2.46 -6.75
CA TRP A 89 8.75 -2.56 -6.33
C TRP A 89 9.44 -1.19 -6.34
N GLU A 90 9.08 -0.35 -7.29
CA GLU A 90 9.59 1.02 -7.45
C GLU A 90 9.31 1.84 -6.18
N ILE A 91 8.05 1.86 -5.73
CA ILE A 91 7.67 2.57 -4.49
C ILE A 91 8.37 1.97 -3.27
N ILE A 92 8.46 0.64 -3.19
CA ILE A 92 9.10 -0.06 -2.07
C ILE A 92 10.58 0.33 -1.94
N ASP A 93 11.31 0.28 -3.06
CA ASP A 93 12.72 0.62 -3.11
C ASP A 93 12.95 2.09 -2.73
N GLU A 94 12.12 2.99 -3.26
CA GLU A 94 12.19 4.42 -2.97
C GLU A 94 11.96 4.73 -1.48
N VAL A 95 10.87 4.24 -0.87
CA VAL A 95 10.59 4.53 0.55
C VAL A 95 11.59 3.88 1.51
N ILE A 96 12.18 2.74 1.13
CA ILE A 96 13.23 2.08 1.93
C ILE A 96 14.53 2.87 1.86
N LYS A 97 14.93 3.34 0.67
CA LYS A 97 16.10 4.18 0.50
C LYS A 97 15.97 5.44 1.35
N ASP A 98 14.84 6.12 1.24
CA ASP A 98 14.61 7.39 1.94
C ASP A 98 14.47 7.24 3.47
N THR A 99 14.24 6.04 4.01
CA THR A 99 14.06 5.86 5.46
C THR A 99 15.20 5.08 6.14
N ILE A 100 15.72 4.02 5.52
CA ILE A 100 16.67 3.09 6.14
C ILE A 100 18.12 3.45 5.78
N LEU A 101 18.36 4.35 4.82
CA LEU A 101 19.71 4.88 4.55
C LEU A 101 20.08 6.09 5.40
N GLU A 102 19.11 6.71 6.10
CA GLU A 102 19.34 7.84 7.00
C GLU A 102 19.53 7.44 8.48
N ASP A 103 19.34 6.14 8.80
CA ASP A 103 19.58 5.51 10.12
C ASP A 103 20.96 4.81 10.15
#